data_AF-A0A6J7LBP6-F1
#
_entry.id   AF-A0A6J7LBP6-F1
#
_cell.length_a   1.000
_cell.length_b   1.000
_cell.length_c   1.000
_cell.angle_alpha   90.00
_cell.angle_beta   90.00
_cell.angle_gamma   90.00
#
_symmetry.space_group_name_H-M   'P 1'
#
loop_
_entity.id
_entity.type
_entity.pdbx_description
1 polymer ?
#
loop_
_entity_poly.entity_id
_entity_poly.type
_entity_poly.pdbx_seq_one_letter_code
_entity_poly.pdbx_strand_id
1 'polypeptide(L)'
;MPNTPALIGKGAAGISQGSAVLQTEVEFIQSVLATMGKAIIVPETLQDAVTALSGSGPAYFFAFVEAMIKAGINLGLSTEVATELTVQTIYGAAGMLKESGKDATTLRENVTSPNGTTAAALKSFSDAGLEDVVLKAMTAARDRSQELA
;
A
#
# COMPACT_ATOMS: atom_id res chain seq x y z
N MET A 1 -9.26 12.58 0.88
CA MET A 1 -7.81 12.30 0.94
C MET A 1 -7.37 11.37 -0.20
N PRO A 2 -6.98 11.88 -1.38
CA PRO A 2 -6.40 11.08 -2.49
C PRO A 2 -4.90 10.80 -2.26
N ASN A 3 -4.25 10.07 -3.17
CA ASN A 3 -2.81 9.84 -3.16
C ASN A 3 -2.16 9.92 -4.56
N THR A 4 -0.83 9.97 -4.62
CA THR A 4 -0.05 10.25 -5.83
C THR A 4 -0.32 9.31 -7.03
N PRO A 5 -0.56 7.99 -6.84
CA PRO A 5 -0.94 7.10 -7.94
C PRO A 5 -2.20 7.52 -8.73
N ALA A 6 -2.98 8.50 -8.24
CA ALA A 6 -4.04 9.15 -9.00
C ALA A 6 -3.55 9.71 -10.36
N LEU A 7 -2.28 10.14 -10.46
CA LEU A 7 -1.67 10.65 -11.70
C LEU A 7 -1.67 9.64 -12.85
N ILE A 8 -1.74 8.34 -12.53
CA ILE A 8 -1.80 7.25 -13.51
C ILE A 8 -3.13 6.49 -13.46
N GLY A 9 -4.16 7.07 -12.83
CA GLY A 9 -5.48 6.45 -12.68
C GLY A 9 -5.52 5.24 -11.76
N LYS A 10 -4.50 5.06 -10.90
CA LYS A 10 -4.38 3.94 -9.94
C LYS A 10 -4.36 4.42 -8.49
N GLY A 11 -4.95 5.58 -8.23
CA GLY A 11 -5.03 6.19 -6.90
C GLY A 11 -5.97 5.48 -5.94
N ALA A 12 -5.86 5.84 -4.67
CA ALA A 12 -6.82 5.54 -3.62
C ALA A 12 -7.23 6.85 -2.92
N ALA A 13 -8.53 7.04 -2.72
CA ALA A 13 -9.08 8.21 -2.07
C ALA A 13 -10.05 7.84 -0.94
N GLY A 14 -9.83 8.37 0.26
CA GLY A 14 -10.82 8.35 1.34
C GLY A 14 -11.72 9.58 1.29
N ILE A 15 -13.02 9.40 1.53
CA ILE A 15 -14.05 10.44 1.51
C ILE A 15 -14.82 10.40 2.82
N SER A 16 -15.15 11.54 3.40
CA SER A 16 -16.07 11.64 4.53
C SER A 16 -17.16 12.65 4.21
N GLN A 17 -18.38 12.36 4.65
CA GLN A 17 -19.53 13.22 4.45
C GLN A 17 -19.58 14.30 5.52
N GLY A 18 -19.60 15.56 5.10
CA GLY A 18 -19.88 16.68 6.00
C GLY A 18 -21.36 16.74 6.39
N SER A 19 -21.66 17.33 7.55
CA SER A 19 -23.02 17.37 8.11
C SER A 19 -24.07 18.09 7.25
N ALA A 20 -23.63 18.98 6.35
CA ALA A 20 -24.49 19.73 5.44
C ALA A 20 -24.58 19.13 4.02
N VAL A 21 -23.88 18.02 3.75
CA VAL A 21 -23.78 17.41 2.41
C VAL A 21 -24.79 16.27 2.29
N LEU A 22 -25.55 16.25 1.20
CA LEU A 22 -26.50 15.19 0.90
C LEU A 22 -25.77 13.92 0.43
N GLN A 23 -26.38 12.77 0.67
CA GLN A 23 -25.81 11.49 0.24
C GLN A 23 -25.57 11.43 -1.28
N THR A 24 -26.46 12.02 -2.07
CA THR A 24 -26.32 12.11 -3.54
C THR A 24 -25.13 12.94 -3.98
N GLU A 25 -24.75 13.97 -3.21
CA GLU A 25 -23.56 14.78 -3.49
C GLU A 25 -22.28 14.00 -3.15
N VAL A 26 -22.30 13.22 -2.06
CA VAL A 26 -21.19 12.31 -1.71
C VAL A 26 -20.98 11.26 -2.81
N GLU A 27 -22.06 10.66 -3.32
CA GLU A 27 -22.02 9.69 -4.41
C GLU A 27 -21.47 10.31 -5.70
N PHE A 28 -21.88 11.55 -6.02
CA PHE A 28 -21.34 12.28 -7.16
C PHE A 28 -19.82 12.49 -7.01
N ILE A 29 -19.36 13.00 -5.86
CA ILE A 29 -17.93 13.20 -5.59
C ILE A 29 -17.16 11.87 -5.60
N GLN A 30 -17.75 10.80 -5.04
CA GLN A 30 -17.15 9.47 -5.09
C GLN A 30 -16.98 8.99 -6.54
N SER A 31 -17.95 9.23 -7.41
CA SER A 31 -17.87 8.88 -8.83
C SER A 31 -16.76 9.65 -9.56
N VAL A 32 -16.59 10.94 -9.25
CA VAL A 32 -15.52 11.77 -9.80
C VAL A 32 -14.15 11.26 -9.33
N LEU A 33 -13.98 11.02 -8.04
CA LEU A 33 -12.71 10.52 -7.49
C LEU A 33 -12.38 9.10 -7.97
N ALA A 34 -13.39 8.28 -8.26
CA ALA A 34 -13.21 6.95 -8.82
C ALA A 34 -12.67 6.95 -10.27
N THR A 35 -12.71 8.08 -10.99
CA THR A 35 -12.04 8.20 -12.30
C THR A 35 -10.51 8.14 -12.18
N MET A 36 -9.96 8.48 -11.00
CA MET A 36 -8.52 8.48 -10.72
C MET A 36 -8.05 7.20 -10.00
N GLY A 37 -8.94 6.24 -9.77
CA GLY A 37 -8.63 5.00 -9.05
C GLY A 37 -9.80 4.52 -8.18
N LYS A 38 -9.54 4.20 -6.92
CA LYS A 38 -10.59 3.72 -5.98
C LYS A 38 -10.94 4.80 -4.96
N ALA A 39 -12.24 5.11 -4.84
CA ALA A 39 -12.76 5.99 -3.81
C ALA A 39 -13.55 5.20 -2.76
N ILE A 40 -13.26 5.43 -1.48
CA ILE A 40 -13.86 4.74 -0.33
C ILE A 40 -14.43 5.77 0.64
N ILE A 41 -15.69 5.60 1.04
CA ILE A 41 -16.32 6.44 2.05
C ILE A 41 -15.97 5.87 3.43
N VAL A 42 -15.53 6.74 4.33
CA VAL A 42 -15.20 6.43 5.73
C VAL A 42 -15.72 7.53 6.66
N PRO A 43 -16.00 7.21 7.95
CA PRO A 43 -16.17 8.23 8.99
C PRO A 43 -15.03 9.24 9.01
N GLU A 44 -15.35 10.52 9.27
CA GLU A 44 -14.34 11.59 9.34
C GLU A 44 -13.28 11.33 10.40
N THR A 45 -13.67 10.70 11.52
CA THR A 45 -12.78 10.28 12.60
C THR A 45 -11.71 9.28 12.17
N LEU A 46 -11.79 8.72 10.96
CA LEU A 46 -10.81 7.79 10.40
C LEU A 46 -9.95 8.42 9.29
N GLN A 47 -10.08 9.71 9.00
CA GLN A 47 -9.30 10.35 7.94
C GLN A 47 -7.79 10.34 8.23
N ASP A 48 -7.35 10.48 9.48
CA ASP A 48 -5.92 10.36 9.82
C ASP A 48 -5.38 8.94 9.55
N ALA A 49 -6.20 7.92 9.79
CA ALA A 49 -5.84 6.54 9.46
C ALA A 49 -5.79 6.31 7.94
N VAL A 50 -6.70 6.94 7.18
CA VAL A 50 -6.63 6.96 5.70
C VAL A 50 -5.35 7.63 5.25
N THR A 51 -4.99 8.78 5.81
CA THR A 51 -3.74 9.50 5.50
C THR A 51 -2.54 8.58 5.72
N ALA A 52 -2.45 7.94 6.89
CA ALA A 52 -1.37 7.03 7.21
C ALA A 52 -1.29 5.83 6.26
N LEU A 53 -2.44 5.27 5.86
CA LEU A 53 -2.51 4.05 5.04
C LEU A 53 -2.34 4.31 3.55
N SER A 54 -3.12 5.23 2.97
CA SER A 54 -3.16 5.46 1.52
C SER A 54 -2.47 6.75 1.10
N GLY A 55 -2.52 7.82 1.91
CA GLY A 55 -1.87 9.10 1.59
C GLY A 55 -0.35 8.96 1.60
N SER A 56 0.20 8.53 2.73
CA SER A 56 1.63 8.24 2.92
C SER A 56 2.04 6.86 2.36
N GLY A 57 1.08 5.96 2.17
CA GLY A 57 1.26 4.57 1.71
C GLY A 57 2.22 4.37 0.53
N PRO A 58 2.12 5.13 -0.58
CA PRO A 58 3.02 5.00 -1.71
C PRO A 58 4.51 5.10 -1.33
N ALA A 59 4.85 5.98 -0.39
CA ALA A 59 6.23 6.15 0.06
C ALA A 59 6.77 4.89 0.76
N TYR A 60 5.93 4.14 1.49
CA TYR A 60 6.34 2.90 2.15
C TYR A 60 6.72 1.84 1.12
N PHE A 61 5.91 1.71 0.05
CA PHE A 61 6.20 0.81 -1.05
C PHE A 61 7.46 1.23 -1.82
N PHE A 62 7.65 2.53 -2.07
CA PHE A 62 8.88 3.02 -2.72
C PHE A 62 10.12 2.74 -1.87
N ALA A 63 10.06 2.95 -0.56
CA ALA A 63 11.17 2.63 0.36
C ALA A 63 11.48 1.11 0.38
N PHE A 64 10.44 0.27 0.36
CA PHE A 64 10.61 -1.18 0.29
C PHE A 64 11.23 -1.63 -1.06
N VAL A 65 10.77 -1.06 -2.17
CA VAL A 65 11.35 -1.28 -3.51
C VAL A 65 12.82 -0.86 -3.56
N GLU A 66 13.16 0.30 -2.99
CA GLU A 66 14.55 0.75 -2.89
C GLU A 66 15.42 -0.25 -2.12
N ALA A 67 14.92 -0.76 -0.99
CA ALA A 67 15.62 -1.77 -0.20
C ALA A 67 15.78 -3.11 -0.96
N MET A 68 14.74 -3.55 -1.67
CA MET A 68 14.79 -4.77 -2.50
C MET A 68 15.81 -4.65 -3.63
N ILE A 69 15.85 -3.51 -4.33
CA ILE A 69 16.83 -3.27 -5.40
C ILE A 69 18.25 -3.34 -4.85
N LYS A 70 18.53 -2.63 -3.73
CA LYS A 70 19.83 -2.68 -3.05
C LYS A 70 20.20 -4.10 -2.64
N ALA A 71 19.26 -4.88 -2.12
CA ALA A 71 19.48 -6.27 -1.76
C ALA A 71 19.82 -7.13 -2.99
N GLY A 72 19.09 -6.98 -4.10
CA GLY A 72 19.37 -7.67 -5.36
C GLY A 72 20.77 -7.39 -5.90
N ILE A 73 21.22 -6.13 -5.84
CA ILE A 73 22.58 -5.73 -6.21
C ILE A 73 23.62 -6.40 -5.30
N ASN A 74 23.39 -6.39 -3.98
CA ASN A 74 24.29 -7.05 -3.02
C ASN A 74 24.35 -8.57 -3.21
N LEU A 75 23.31 -9.18 -3.79
CA LEU A 75 23.26 -10.59 -4.17
C LEU A 75 23.91 -10.87 -5.54
N GLY A 76 24.41 -9.84 -6.23
CA GLY A 76 25.20 -9.96 -7.45
C GLY A 76 24.49 -9.56 -8.74
N LEU A 77 23.27 -9.02 -8.68
CA LEU A 77 22.60 -8.48 -9.87
C LEU A 77 23.16 -7.12 -10.28
N SER A 78 23.04 -6.78 -11.57
CA SER A 78 23.25 -5.39 -11.99
C SER A 78 22.11 -4.50 -11.48
N THR A 79 22.36 -3.20 -11.36
CA THR A 79 21.36 -2.22 -10.93
C THR A 79 20.13 -2.26 -11.84
N GLU A 80 20.33 -2.38 -13.14
CA GLU A 80 19.28 -2.41 -14.16
C GLU A 80 18.39 -3.65 -13.96
N VAL A 81 19.00 -4.83 -13.85
CA VAL A 81 18.28 -6.10 -13.67
C VAL A 81 17.54 -6.13 -12.33
N ALA A 82 18.19 -5.70 -11.24
CA ALA A 82 17.56 -5.64 -9.92
C ALA A 82 16.35 -4.69 -9.91
N THR A 83 16.46 -3.55 -10.62
CA THR A 83 15.37 -2.58 -10.75
C THR A 83 14.20 -3.13 -11.53
N GLU A 84 14.43 -3.66 -12.75
CA GLU A 84 13.35 -4.22 -13.58
C GLU A 84 12.62 -5.36 -12.89
N LEU A 85 13.37 -6.31 -12.30
CA LEU A 85 12.77 -7.45 -11.61
C LEU A 85 11.95 -7.00 -10.40
N THR A 86 12.44 -6.04 -9.61
CA THR A 86 11.72 -5.56 -8.43
C THR A 86 10.43 -4.84 -8.82
N VAL A 87 10.49 -3.93 -9.80
CA VAL A 87 9.32 -3.17 -10.27
C VAL A 87 8.26 -4.10 -10.86
N GLN A 88 8.66 -5.06 -11.70
CA GLN A 88 7.71 -6.03 -12.26
C GLN A 88 7.13 -6.93 -11.18
N THR A 89 7.91 -7.31 -10.17
CA THR A 89 7.45 -8.16 -9.05
C THR A 89 6.38 -7.45 -8.22
N ILE A 90 6.60 -6.20 -7.81
CA ILE A 90 5.60 -5.46 -7.02
C ILE A 90 4.35 -5.14 -7.86
N TYR A 91 4.51 -4.82 -9.15
CA TYR A 91 3.39 -4.61 -10.05
C TYR A 91 2.53 -5.87 -10.21
N GLY A 92 3.16 -7.02 -10.47
CA GLY A 92 2.49 -8.31 -10.60
C GLY A 92 1.79 -8.74 -9.31
N ALA A 93 2.44 -8.60 -8.16
CA ALA A 93 1.86 -8.93 -6.86
C ALA A 93 0.63 -8.06 -6.53
N ALA A 94 0.72 -6.75 -6.80
CA ALA A 94 -0.41 -5.83 -6.64
C ALA A 94 -1.55 -6.16 -7.62
N GLY A 95 -1.23 -6.54 -8.85
CA GLY A 95 -2.21 -7.03 -9.84
C GLY A 95 -2.94 -8.28 -9.35
N MET A 96 -2.21 -9.28 -8.82
CA MET A 96 -2.81 -10.50 -8.26
C MET A 96 -3.76 -10.18 -7.10
N LEU A 97 -3.37 -9.29 -6.19
CA LEU A 97 -4.26 -8.83 -5.10
C LEU A 97 -5.53 -8.19 -5.65
N LYS A 98 -5.42 -7.44 -6.75
CA LYS A 98 -6.54 -6.71 -7.34
C LYS A 98 -7.50 -7.61 -8.13
N GLU A 99 -6.97 -8.64 -8.80
CA GLU A 99 -7.70 -9.39 -9.84
C GLU A 99 -8.11 -10.80 -9.40
N SER A 100 -7.40 -11.41 -8.46
CA SER A 100 -7.61 -12.83 -8.11
C SER A 100 -8.84 -13.10 -7.24
N GLY A 101 -9.39 -12.07 -6.58
CA GLY A 101 -10.44 -12.23 -5.56
C GLY A 101 -9.96 -12.89 -4.25
N LYS A 102 -8.66 -13.14 -4.10
CA LYS A 102 -8.05 -13.72 -2.91
C LYS A 102 -7.47 -12.62 -2.01
N ASP A 103 -7.44 -12.88 -0.70
CA ASP A 103 -6.76 -12.00 0.25
C ASP A 103 -5.23 -12.16 0.20
N ALA A 104 -4.52 -11.23 0.85
CA ALA A 104 -3.06 -11.21 0.87
C ALA A 104 -2.45 -12.44 1.56
N THR A 105 -3.09 -12.94 2.62
CA THR A 105 -2.67 -14.15 3.35
C THR A 105 -2.65 -15.35 2.44
N THR A 106 -3.74 -15.58 1.72
CA THR A 106 -3.92 -16.68 0.77
C THR A 106 -2.92 -16.57 -0.38
N LEU A 107 -2.73 -15.38 -0.95
CA LEU A 107 -1.75 -15.19 -2.04
C LEU A 107 -0.31 -15.46 -1.59
N ARG A 108 0.07 -14.96 -0.40
CA ARG A 108 1.37 -15.23 0.21
C ARG A 108 1.59 -16.73 0.42
N GLU A 109 0.60 -17.43 0.97
CA GLU A 109 0.68 -18.87 1.22
C GLU A 109 0.82 -19.67 -0.08
N ASN A 110 0.10 -19.31 -1.13
CA ASN A 110 0.19 -19.97 -2.44
C ASN A 110 1.61 -19.92 -3.06
N VAL A 111 2.42 -18.92 -2.71
CA VAL A 111 3.80 -18.77 -3.19
C VAL A 111 4.86 -19.18 -2.16
N THR A 112 4.44 -19.81 -1.06
CA THR A 112 5.31 -20.25 0.04
C THR A 112 5.30 -21.76 0.16
N SER A 113 6.24 -22.42 -0.52
CA SER A 113 6.46 -23.85 -0.32
C SER A 113 7.14 -24.11 1.05
N PRO A 114 6.74 -25.19 1.78
CA PRO A 114 7.41 -25.58 3.02
C PRO A 114 8.91 -25.77 2.80
N ASN A 115 9.73 -25.19 3.68
CA ASN A 115 11.20 -25.19 3.59
C ASN A 115 11.79 -24.56 2.31
N GLY A 116 10.99 -23.81 1.55
CA GLY A 116 11.42 -23.11 0.34
C GLY A 116 12.11 -21.77 0.62
N THR A 117 12.60 -21.13 -0.45
CA THR A 117 13.27 -19.81 -0.38
C THR A 117 12.36 -18.72 0.17
N THR A 118 11.09 -18.69 -0.25
CA THR A 118 10.09 -17.74 0.27
C THR A 118 9.88 -17.92 1.77
N ALA A 119 9.79 -19.17 2.25
CA ALA A 119 9.60 -19.46 3.67
C ALA A 119 10.78 -18.97 4.52
N ALA A 120 12.02 -19.15 4.04
CA ALA A 120 13.21 -18.66 4.72
C ALA A 120 13.25 -17.12 4.79
N ALA A 121 12.89 -16.43 3.70
CA ALA A 121 12.83 -14.96 3.67
C ALA A 121 11.74 -14.42 4.61
N LEU A 122 10.52 -14.99 4.55
CA LEU A 122 9.41 -14.58 5.43
C LEU A 122 9.72 -14.83 6.90
N LYS A 123 10.41 -15.93 7.23
CA LYS A 123 10.88 -16.17 8.60
C LYS A 123 11.82 -15.05 9.04
N SER A 124 12.76 -14.64 8.19
CA SER A 124 13.70 -13.56 8.51
C SER A 124 12.99 -12.21 8.72
N PHE A 125 11.96 -11.90 7.92
CA PHE A 125 11.13 -10.71 8.13
C PHE A 125 10.33 -10.78 9.43
N SER A 126 9.78 -11.95 9.75
CA SER A 126 9.05 -12.16 11.01
C SER A 126 9.98 -12.00 12.22
N ASP A 127 11.16 -12.62 12.20
CA ASP A 127 12.14 -12.53 13.29
C ASP A 127 12.62 -11.07 13.49
N ALA A 128 12.62 -10.26 12.42
CA ALA A 128 12.93 -8.84 12.47
C ALA A 128 11.76 -7.93 12.88
N GLY A 129 10.57 -8.48 13.16
CA GLY A 129 9.41 -7.72 13.64
C GLY A 129 8.75 -6.85 12.57
N LEU A 130 8.61 -7.35 11.33
CA LEU A 130 8.04 -6.57 10.22
C LEU A 130 6.67 -5.95 10.57
N GLU A 131 5.77 -6.72 11.20
CA GLU A 131 4.43 -6.23 11.58
C GLU A 131 4.51 -5.06 12.57
N ASP A 132 5.40 -5.16 13.57
CA ASP A 132 5.60 -4.11 14.57
C ASP A 132 6.15 -2.82 13.95
N VAL A 133 7.10 -2.97 13.01
CA VAL A 133 7.68 -1.83 12.29
C VAL A 133 6.62 -1.11 11.44
N VAL A 134 5.79 -1.87 10.73
CA VAL A 134 4.69 -1.31 9.92
C VAL A 134 3.67 -0.59 10.81
N LEU A 135 3.24 -1.23 11.90
CA LEU A 135 2.30 -0.62 12.85
C LEU A 135 2.86 0.68 13.43
N LYS A 136 4.12 0.68 13.87
CA LYS A 136 4.79 1.86 14.42
C LYS A 136 4.88 2.99 13.39
N ALA A 137 5.29 2.70 12.16
CA ALA A 137 5.42 3.69 11.11
C ALA A 137 4.07 4.34 10.75
N MET A 138 3.02 3.52 10.58
CA MET A 138 1.69 4.03 10.26
C MET A 138 1.06 4.80 11.42
N THR A 139 1.30 4.36 12.66
CA THR A 139 0.87 5.10 13.86
C THR A 139 1.51 6.47 13.91
N ALA A 140 2.83 6.57 13.67
CA ALA A 140 3.53 7.85 13.63
C ALA A 140 2.99 8.79 12.53
N ALA A 141 2.65 8.25 11.35
CA ALA A 141 2.04 9.04 10.28
C ALA A 141 0.63 9.55 10.65
N ARG A 142 -0.19 8.71 11.29
CA ARG A 142 -1.51 9.10 11.79
C ARG A 142 -1.40 10.20 12.84
N ASP A 143 -0.55 10.00 13.85
CA ASP A 143 -0.39 10.95 14.96
C ASP A 143 0.12 12.29 14.43
N ARG A 144 1.05 12.26 13.47
CA ARG A 144 1.51 13.48 12.79
C ARG A 144 0.41 14.17 11.98
N SER A 145 -0.49 13.42 11.35
CA SER A 145 -1.66 13.97 10.66
C SER A 145 -2.56 14.73 11.65
N GLN A 146 -2.77 14.18 12.85
CA GLN A 146 -3.56 14.81 13.90
C GLN A 146 -2.92 16.10 14.46
N GLU A 147 -1.59 16.12 14.59
CA GLU A 147 -0.85 17.32 15.03
C GLU A 147 -0.90 18.48 14.02
N LEU A 148 -1.18 18.20 12.75
CA LEU A 148 -1.23 19.19 11.67
C LEU A 148 -2.63 19.78 11.45
N ALA A 149 -3.66 19.18 12.06
CA ALA A 149 -5.07 19.54 11.89
C ALA A 149 -5.51 20.73 12.75
#